data_AF-A0A7S4JCK4-F1
#
_entry.id   AF-A0A7S4JCK4-F1
#
_cell.length_a   1.000
_cell.length_b   1.000
_cell.length_c   1.000
_cell.angle_alpha   90.00
_cell.angle_beta   90.00
_cell.angle_gamma   90.00
#
_symmetry.space_group_name_H-M   'P 1'
#
loop_
_entity.id
_entity.type
_entity.pdbx_description
1 polymer ?
#
loop_
_entity_poly.entity_id
_entity_poly.type
_entity_poly.pdbx_seq_one_letter_code
_entity_poly.pdbx_strand_id
1 'polypeptide(L)'
;SGGSGGTANKGFQGGGGGSPTKGTPSCKPAKAAFLTIPVPVVHWSNIVEYSVYVVKTLKDDLMDGWGHPTNHNERGKLLKTLFEASEANRIPIVLISGDVHCASCYVLTDRTNYPHARIVQITSSAVSRKPVPSAGTIAFAKTGLMTRRTNDGKGKEVKTSVHMEQRFAKAGVVNFATITAKGKDLKVTFYYHKKGDEHKVHTTVVDVMK
;
A
#
# COMPACT_ATOMS: atom_id res chain seq x y z
N SER A 1 43.66 -13.01 -72.04
CA SER A 1 44.37 -11.72 -72.14
C SER A 1 43.57 -10.67 -71.40
N GLY A 2 44.22 -9.98 -70.43
CA GLY A 2 43.72 -8.78 -69.73
C GLY A 2 42.63 -9.04 -68.68
N GLY A 3 42.63 -8.46 -67.48
CA GLY A 3 43.40 -7.34 -66.95
C GLY A 3 42.61 -6.73 -65.79
N SER A 4 43.32 -6.35 -64.74
CA SER A 4 42.90 -5.82 -63.43
C SER A 4 42.28 -4.42 -63.43
N GLY A 5 41.55 -4.08 -62.35
CA GLY A 5 41.73 -2.79 -61.66
C GLY A 5 40.53 -1.82 -61.57
N GLY A 6 40.10 -1.53 -60.34
CA GLY A 6 40.12 -0.18 -59.77
C GLY A 6 38.97 0.83 -60.02
N THR A 7 38.33 1.22 -58.91
CA THR A 7 37.83 2.57 -58.54
C THR A 7 36.68 3.22 -59.33
N ALA A 8 35.63 3.67 -58.63
CA ALA A 8 35.51 5.08 -58.20
C ALA A 8 34.17 5.40 -57.53
N ASN A 9 34.31 6.18 -56.46
CA ASN A 9 33.30 6.78 -55.62
C ASN A 9 32.75 8.06 -56.30
N LYS A 10 31.41 8.20 -56.41
CA LYS A 10 30.65 9.46 -56.62
C LYS A 10 29.26 9.18 -56.04
N GLY A 11 28.70 9.88 -55.06
CA GLY A 11 28.91 11.24 -54.60
C GLY A 11 27.51 11.84 -54.42
N PHE A 12 27.02 11.93 -53.19
CA PHE A 12 26.00 12.91 -52.83
C PHE A 12 26.31 13.43 -51.43
N GLN A 13 26.98 14.59 -51.39
CA GLN A 13 27.06 15.45 -50.22
C GLN A 13 25.98 16.53 -50.35
N GLY A 14 25.04 16.53 -49.41
CA GLY A 14 24.44 17.73 -48.80
C GLY A 14 24.33 17.39 -47.31
N GLY A 15 25.01 18.05 -46.37
CA GLY A 15 24.93 19.48 -46.08
C GLY A 15 23.52 19.78 -45.55
N GLY A 16 23.24 20.10 -44.30
CA GLY A 16 24.00 20.30 -43.06
C GLY A 16 22.97 20.71 -41.99
N GLY A 17 23.38 20.74 -40.72
CA GLY A 17 22.77 21.61 -39.71
C GLY A 17 21.38 21.24 -39.16
N GLY A 18 21.39 20.54 -38.02
CA GLY A 18 20.55 20.89 -36.87
C GLY A 18 19.06 20.54 -36.91
N SER A 19 18.70 19.48 -36.17
CA SER A 19 17.74 19.65 -35.09
C SER A 19 18.00 18.58 -34.03
N PRO A 20 18.20 18.93 -32.75
CA PRO A 20 18.22 17.93 -31.70
C PRO A 20 16.85 17.27 -31.70
N THR A 21 16.80 15.95 -31.89
CA THR A 21 15.60 15.16 -31.61
C THR A 21 15.07 15.64 -30.27
N LYS A 22 13.88 16.26 -30.26
CA LYS A 22 13.20 16.72 -29.05
C LYS A 22 13.23 15.56 -28.07
N GLY A 23 14.14 15.64 -27.10
CA GLY A 23 14.27 14.64 -26.07
C GLY A 23 12.88 14.47 -25.46
N THR A 24 12.38 13.25 -25.46
CA THR A 24 11.20 12.89 -24.69
C THR A 24 11.38 13.53 -23.33
N PRO A 25 10.46 14.39 -22.86
CA PRO A 25 10.65 15.08 -21.60
C PRO A 25 10.94 14.03 -20.54
N SER A 26 12.16 14.05 -20.01
CA SER A 26 12.59 13.17 -18.94
C SER A 26 11.69 13.50 -17.74
N CYS A 27 10.72 12.63 -17.49
CA CYS A 27 9.90 12.74 -16.28
C CYS A 27 10.86 12.65 -15.10
N LYS A 28 10.85 13.68 -14.24
CA LYS A 28 11.62 13.65 -12.99
C LYS A 28 11.32 12.33 -12.27
N PRO A 29 12.33 11.65 -11.71
CA PRO A 29 12.09 10.40 -11.02
C PRO A 29 11.06 10.61 -9.91
N ALA A 30 10.06 9.73 -9.86
CA ALA A 30 9.06 9.75 -8.82
C ALA A 30 9.73 9.59 -7.45
N LYS A 31 9.18 10.22 -6.41
CA LYS A 31 9.68 10.10 -5.03
C LYS A 31 8.86 9.16 -4.17
N ALA A 32 7.66 8.81 -4.64
CA ALA A 32 6.70 7.88 -4.04
C ALA A 32 5.68 7.47 -5.12
N ALA A 33 5.02 6.33 -4.92
CA ALA A 33 3.87 5.91 -5.72
C ALA A 33 2.62 5.83 -4.83
N PHE A 34 1.46 6.25 -5.34
CA PHE A 34 0.17 6.18 -4.64
C PHE A 34 -0.78 5.28 -5.42
N LEU A 35 -1.32 4.25 -4.78
CA LEU A 35 -2.27 3.32 -5.35
C LEU A 35 -3.57 3.39 -4.55
N THR A 36 -4.68 3.63 -5.23
CA THR A 36 -6.01 3.55 -4.61
C THR A 36 -6.54 2.14 -4.78
N ILE A 37 -6.86 1.46 -3.68
CA ILE A 37 -7.37 0.10 -3.68
C ILE A 37 -8.72 0.05 -2.95
N PRO A 38 -9.66 -0.81 -3.39
CA PRO A 38 -11.00 -0.85 -2.81
C PRO A 38 -10.99 -1.36 -1.38
N VAL A 39 -10.12 -2.33 -1.06
CA VAL A 39 -10.07 -3.00 0.24
C VAL A 39 -8.66 -2.92 0.83
N PRO A 40 -8.51 -2.53 2.10
CA PRO A 40 -7.21 -2.43 2.78
C PRO A 40 -6.51 -3.79 2.90
N VAL A 41 -5.23 -3.84 2.53
CA VAL A 41 -4.41 -5.07 2.58
C VAL A 41 -4.12 -5.51 4.02
N VAL A 42 -4.01 -4.55 4.93
CA VAL A 42 -3.82 -4.77 6.37
C VAL A 42 -4.91 -4.00 7.10
N HIS A 43 -5.72 -4.72 7.87
CA HIS A 43 -6.92 -4.13 8.46
C HIS A 43 -7.28 -4.76 9.80
N TRP A 44 -7.83 -5.98 9.78
CA TRP A 44 -8.20 -6.72 10.99
C TRP A 44 -7.13 -7.77 11.34
N SER A 45 -6.92 -8.00 12.63
CA SER A 45 -6.20 -9.16 13.17
C SER A 45 -7.06 -10.42 12.98
N ASN A 46 -6.40 -11.59 12.85
CA ASN A 46 -7.08 -12.88 12.73
C ASN A 46 -7.94 -13.24 13.96
N ILE A 47 -7.93 -12.42 15.03
CA ILE A 47 -8.75 -12.61 16.24
C ILE A 47 -10.27 -12.50 15.92
N VAL A 48 -10.65 -11.85 14.83
CA VAL A 48 -12.06 -11.65 14.44
C VAL A 48 -12.65 -12.85 13.70
N GLU A 49 -11.84 -13.83 13.28
CA GLU A 49 -12.38 -15.13 12.78
C GLU A 49 -13.28 -15.81 13.84
N TYR A 50 -13.19 -15.42 15.12
CA TYR A 50 -14.01 -15.95 16.21
C TYR A 50 -15.27 -15.15 16.58
N SER A 51 -15.45 -13.90 16.11
CA SER A 51 -16.65 -13.09 16.42
C SER A 51 -17.72 -13.09 15.33
N VAL A 52 -17.58 -13.99 14.35
CA VAL A 52 -18.47 -14.24 13.19
C VAL A 52 -19.95 -14.47 13.56
N TYR A 53 -20.28 -14.65 14.84
CA TYR A 53 -21.64 -14.91 15.30
C TYR A 53 -22.47 -13.67 15.66
N VAL A 54 -21.90 -12.46 15.71
CA VAL A 54 -22.62 -11.31 16.31
C VAL A 54 -23.20 -10.31 15.30
N VAL A 55 -22.67 -10.21 14.06
CA VAL A 55 -23.21 -9.27 13.05
C VAL A 55 -23.05 -9.82 11.62
N LYS A 56 -24.16 -10.11 10.95
CA LYS A 56 -24.21 -10.69 9.60
C LYS A 56 -23.47 -9.86 8.54
N THR A 57 -23.42 -8.54 8.71
CA THR A 57 -22.74 -7.59 7.80
C THR A 57 -21.21 -7.63 7.91
N LEU A 58 -20.66 -7.92 9.10
CA LEU A 58 -19.20 -8.05 9.25
C LEU A 58 -18.66 -9.34 8.62
N LYS A 59 -19.50 -10.37 8.44
CA LYS A 59 -19.07 -11.66 7.90
C LYS A 59 -18.64 -11.54 6.44
N ASP A 60 -19.39 -10.80 5.63
CA ASP A 60 -19.11 -10.65 4.20
C ASP A 60 -17.85 -9.76 4.01
N ASP A 61 -17.74 -8.64 4.74
CA ASP A 61 -16.55 -7.76 4.71
C ASP A 61 -15.26 -8.47 5.16
N LEU A 62 -15.35 -9.43 6.08
CA LEU A 62 -14.22 -10.23 6.54
C LEU A 62 -13.83 -11.34 5.58
N MET A 63 -14.80 -11.94 4.87
CA MET A 63 -14.56 -12.98 3.86
C MET A 63 -13.92 -12.40 2.58
N ASP A 64 -14.33 -11.21 2.16
CA ASP A 64 -13.73 -10.50 1.02
C ASP A 64 -12.42 -9.78 1.39
N GLY A 65 -12.12 -9.69 2.69
CA GLY A 65 -10.91 -9.07 3.21
C GLY A 65 -9.65 -9.86 2.86
N TRP A 66 -8.54 -9.14 2.67
CA TRP A 66 -7.22 -9.74 2.48
C TRP A 66 -6.74 -10.60 3.67
N GLY A 67 -7.37 -10.47 4.84
CA GLY A 67 -7.14 -11.30 6.03
C GLY A 67 -7.73 -12.70 5.96
N HIS A 68 -8.64 -12.98 5.03
CA HIS A 68 -9.26 -14.29 4.92
C HIS A 68 -8.29 -15.32 4.33
N PRO A 69 -8.27 -16.57 4.83
CA PRO A 69 -7.34 -17.60 4.36
C PRO A 69 -7.36 -17.86 2.86
N THR A 70 -8.53 -17.77 2.22
CA THR A 70 -8.67 -17.95 0.76
C THR A 70 -7.89 -16.91 -0.03
N ASN A 71 -7.68 -15.72 0.56
CA ASN A 71 -7.09 -14.56 -0.12
C ASN A 71 -5.60 -14.41 0.22
N HIS A 72 -5.06 -15.22 1.14
CA HIS A 72 -3.66 -15.13 1.56
C HIS A 72 -2.64 -15.35 0.44
N ASN A 73 -2.96 -16.23 -0.52
CA ASN A 73 -2.09 -16.47 -1.68
C ASN A 73 -2.01 -15.24 -2.57
N GLU A 74 -3.15 -14.62 -2.86
CA GLU A 74 -3.23 -13.40 -3.68
C GLU A 74 -2.62 -12.21 -2.95
N ARG A 75 -2.88 -12.07 -1.64
CA ARG A 75 -2.25 -11.05 -0.79
C ARG A 75 -0.74 -11.15 -0.86
N GLY A 76 -0.21 -12.38 -0.77
CA GLY A 76 1.21 -12.65 -0.88
C GLY A 76 1.79 -12.24 -2.23
N LYS A 77 1.09 -12.54 -3.34
CA LYS A 77 1.50 -12.12 -4.68
C LYS A 77 1.49 -10.59 -4.83
N LEU A 78 0.42 -9.93 -4.40
CA LEU A 78 0.31 -8.47 -4.42
C LEU A 78 1.45 -7.83 -3.62
N LEU A 79 1.65 -8.24 -2.37
CA LEU A 79 2.69 -7.70 -1.51
C LEU A 79 4.08 -7.96 -2.11
N LYS A 80 4.34 -9.15 -2.65
CA LYS A 80 5.60 -9.45 -3.34
C LYS A 80 5.84 -8.46 -4.49
N THR A 81 4.87 -8.26 -5.37
CA THR A 81 4.98 -7.32 -6.50
C THR A 81 5.22 -5.89 -6.03
N LEU A 82 4.50 -5.45 -4.98
CA LEU A 82 4.67 -4.11 -4.42
C LEU A 82 6.06 -3.93 -3.78
N PHE A 83 6.53 -4.91 -3.02
CA PHE A 83 7.87 -4.87 -2.42
C PHE A 83 8.97 -4.89 -3.49
N GLU A 84 8.85 -5.72 -4.54
CA GLU A 84 9.76 -5.74 -5.68
C GLU A 84 9.84 -4.39 -6.37
N ALA A 85 8.67 -3.78 -6.65
CA ALA A 85 8.61 -2.46 -7.27
C ALA A 85 9.23 -1.37 -6.37
N SER A 86 8.94 -1.40 -5.07
CA SER A 86 9.49 -0.44 -4.10
C SER A 86 11.00 -0.58 -3.95
N GLU A 87 11.52 -1.81 -3.88
CA GLU A 87 12.95 -2.13 -3.80
C GLU A 87 13.70 -1.66 -5.06
N ALA A 88 13.19 -2.03 -6.25
CA ALA A 88 13.80 -1.71 -7.53
C ALA A 88 13.88 -0.20 -7.78
N ASN A 89 12.83 0.54 -7.41
CA ASN A 89 12.74 1.98 -7.66
C ASN A 89 13.23 2.84 -6.49
N ARG A 90 13.52 2.24 -5.32
CA ARG A 90 13.93 2.94 -4.10
C ARG A 90 12.97 4.05 -3.68
N ILE A 91 11.67 3.79 -3.86
CA ILE A 91 10.57 4.67 -3.46
C ILE A 91 9.55 3.93 -2.61
N PRO A 92 8.91 4.59 -1.64
CA PRO A 92 7.78 4.02 -0.93
C PRO A 92 6.57 3.89 -1.86
N ILE A 93 5.75 2.87 -1.60
CA ILE A 93 4.42 2.73 -2.20
C ILE A 93 3.36 2.95 -1.12
N VAL A 94 2.40 3.82 -1.40
CA VAL A 94 1.32 4.20 -0.49
C VAL A 94 0.00 3.67 -1.05
N LEU A 95 -0.57 2.70 -0.34
CA LEU A 95 -1.89 2.15 -0.58
C LEU A 95 -2.90 3.02 0.17
N ILE A 96 -3.89 3.54 -0.56
CA ILE A 96 -5.00 4.33 -0.02
C ILE A 96 -6.26 3.51 -0.23
N SER A 97 -7.01 3.28 0.84
CA SER A 97 -8.28 2.57 0.78
C SER A 97 -9.35 3.21 1.66
N GLY A 98 -10.60 2.89 1.34
CA GLY A 98 -11.75 3.13 2.20
C GLY A 98 -12.05 1.90 3.07
N ASP A 99 -12.73 2.12 4.19
CA ASP A 99 -13.42 1.05 4.93
C ASP A 99 -14.57 1.63 5.75
N VAL A 100 -15.76 1.04 5.74
CA VAL A 100 -16.97 1.61 6.37
C VAL A 100 -16.93 1.74 7.91
N HIS A 101 -15.86 1.30 8.59
CA HIS A 101 -15.82 1.25 10.06
C HIS A 101 -14.57 1.83 10.72
N CYS A 102 -13.51 2.18 9.98
CA CYS A 102 -12.27 2.61 10.61
C CYS A 102 -11.39 3.61 9.83
N ALA A 103 -10.41 4.14 10.55
CA ALA A 103 -9.18 4.68 9.99
C ALA A 103 -7.98 3.95 10.57
N SER A 104 -6.96 3.73 9.74
CA SER A 104 -5.70 3.13 10.16
C SER A 104 -4.52 3.56 9.30
N CYS A 105 -3.33 3.45 9.88
CA CYS A 105 -2.07 3.64 9.18
C CYS A 105 -1.12 2.51 9.58
N TYR A 106 -0.66 1.76 8.58
CA TYR A 106 0.35 0.72 8.74
C TYR A 106 1.55 0.99 7.86
N VAL A 107 2.75 0.69 8.38
CA VAL A 107 3.98 0.61 7.60
C VAL A 107 4.38 -0.85 7.50
N LEU A 108 4.49 -1.37 6.28
CA LEU A 108 4.90 -2.74 6.01
C LEU A 108 6.33 -2.76 5.48
N THR A 109 7.12 -3.68 6.02
CA THR A 109 8.51 -3.90 5.62
C THR A 109 8.81 -5.39 5.54
N ASP A 110 9.62 -5.79 4.58
CA ASP A 110 10.21 -7.13 4.52
C ASP A 110 11.73 -6.96 4.44
N ARG A 111 12.37 -6.81 5.61
CA ARG A 111 13.81 -6.53 5.66
C ARG A 111 14.67 -7.72 5.22
N THR A 112 14.10 -8.92 5.22
CA THR A 112 14.78 -10.15 4.83
C THR A 112 14.95 -10.22 3.32
N ASN A 113 13.89 -9.93 2.56
CA ASN A 113 13.90 -10.07 1.10
C ASN A 113 14.04 -8.74 0.36
N TYR A 114 13.58 -7.64 0.95
CA TYR A 114 13.48 -6.32 0.34
C TYR A 114 13.92 -5.22 1.32
N PRO A 115 15.22 -5.14 1.63
CA PRO A 115 15.75 -4.35 2.75
C PRO A 115 15.48 -2.86 2.65
N HIS A 116 15.21 -2.32 1.45
CA HIS A 116 14.94 -0.90 1.24
C HIS A 116 13.50 -0.60 0.87
N ALA A 117 12.70 -1.63 0.59
CA ALA A 117 11.29 -1.46 0.26
C ALA A 117 10.47 -1.02 1.48
N ARG A 118 9.46 -0.19 1.20
CA ARG A 118 8.53 0.31 2.20
C ARG A 118 7.15 0.47 1.59
N ILE A 119 6.17 -0.21 2.16
CA ILE A 119 4.77 -0.08 1.78
C ILE A 119 4.02 0.60 2.92
N VAL A 120 3.12 1.51 2.60
CA VAL A 120 2.29 2.21 3.57
C VAL A 120 0.85 1.89 3.25
N GLN A 121 0.06 1.40 4.20
CA GLN A 121 -1.38 1.28 4.07
C GLN A 121 -2.06 2.38 4.86
N ILE A 122 -2.85 3.22 4.19
CA ILE A 122 -3.70 4.25 4.80
C ILE A 122 -5.14 3.86 4.52
N THR A 123 -5.91 3.70 5.59
CA THR A 123 -7.35 3.47 5.53
C THR A 123 -8.07 4.66 6.14
N SER A 124 -9.10 5.17 5.49
CA SER A 124 -9.91 6.28 5.99
C SER A 124 -11.38 6.11 5.60
N SER A 125 -12.29 6.72 6.36
CA SER A 125 -13.74 6.55 6.19
C SER A 125 -14.59 7.72 6.63
N ALA A 126 -15.21 8.39 5.64
CA ALA A 126 -16.17 9.44 5.91
C ALA A 126 -17.52 8.91 6.46
N VAL A 127 -17.75 7.59 6.41
CA VAL A 127 -19.02 6.98 6.83
C VAL A 127 -18.80 6.23 8.14
N SER A 128 -19.45 6.66 9.21
CA SER A 128 -19.44 5.94 10.48
C SER A 128 -20.76 5.21 10.68
N ARG A 129 -20.81 3.91 10.35
CA ARG A 129 -21.79 3.01 10.99
C ARG A 129 -21.12 2.44 12.22
N LYS A 130 -21.73 2.60 13.40
CA LYS A 130 -21.17 2.18 14.70
C LYS A 130 -21.12 0.64 14.79
N PRO A 131 -19.96 -0.04 14.72
CA PRO A 131 -19.84 -1.29 15.46
C PRO A 131 -19.73 -0.93 16.95
N VAL A 132 -19.91 -1.89 17.87
CA VAL A 132 -19.62 -1.65 19.28
C VAL A 132 -18.14 -1.22 19.39
N PRO A 133 -17.81 0.03 19.81
CA PRO A 133 -16.47 0.61 19.63
C PRO A 133 -15.35 -0.16 20.31
N SER A 134 -15.68 -0.89 21.39
CA SER A 134 -14.76 -1.77 22.12
C SER A 134 -14.32 -2.98 21.29
N ALA A 135 -15.22 -3.59 20.52
CA ALA A 135 -14.90 -4.74 19.67
C ALA A 135 -14.07 -4.34 18.44
N GLY A 136 -14.40 -3.21 17.80
CA GLY A 136 -13.69 -2.74 16.60
C GLY A 136 -12.23 -2.33 16.88
N THR A 137 -11.93 -1.81 18.07
CA THR A 137 -10.55 -1.38 18.40
C THR A 137 -9.64 -2.57 18.73
N ILE A 138 -10.17 -3.62 19.36
CA ILE A 138 -9.42 -4.85 19.68
C ILE A 138 -9.03 -5.61 18.41
N ALA A 139 -9.83 -5.44 17.38
CA ALA A 139 -9.79 -6.23 16.19
C ALA A 139 -8.76 -5.72 15.16
N PHE A 140 -8.15 -4.55 15.31
CA PHE A 140 -7.08 -4.10 14.42
C PHE A 140 -5.87 -5.04 14.41
N ALA A 141 -5.23 -5.20 13.25
CA ALA A 141 -3.92 -5.83 13.19
C ALA A 141 -2.95 -5.06 14.11
N LYS A 142 -2.27 -5.77 15.01
CA LYS A 142 -1.23 -5.19 15.87
C LYS A 142 0.11 -5.21 15.17
N THR A 143 1.04 -4.39 15.66
CA THR A 143 2.44 -4.44 15.22
C THR A 143 3.01 -5.86 15.42
N GLY A 144 3.68 -6.37 14.38
CA GLY A 144 4.27 -7.70 14.40
C GLY A 144 4.38 -8.31 13.00
N LEU A 145 4.75 -9.58 12.93
CA LEU A 145 4.84 -10.30 11.66
C LEU A 145 3.45 -10.66 11.14
N MET A 146 3.21 -10.38 9.87
CA MET A 146 2.02 -10.82 9.14
C MET A 146 2.00 -12.35 9.11
N THR A 147 0.82 -12.92 9.30
CA THR A 147 0.64 -14.37 9.27
C THR A 147 -0.15 -14.80 8.04
N ARG A 148 0.04 -16.05 7.61
CA ARG A 148 -0.75 -16.70 6.57
C ARG A 148 -1.09 -18.12 6.99
N ARG A 149 -2.18 -18.68 6.47
CA ARG A 149 -2.47 -20.12 6.59
C ARG A 149 -1.74 -20.90 5.50
N THR A 150 -1.24 -22.08 5.84
CA THR A 150 -0.68 -23.03 4.89
C THR A 150 -1.79 -23.78 4.15
N ASN A 151 -1.53 -24.12 2.88
CA ASN A 151 -2.45 -24.94 2.06
C ASN A 151 -2.13 -26.44 2.20
N ASP A 152 -1.48 -26.86 3.30
CA ASP A 152 -1.01 -28.23 3.56
C ASP A 152 -2.11 -29.19 4.05
N GLY A 153 -3.37 -28.82 3.87
CA GLY A 153 -4.53 -29.56 4.37
C GLY A 153 -4.77 -29.46 5.88
N LYS A 154 -3.83 -28.90 6.67
CA LYS A 154 -3.95 -28.70 8.12
C LYS A 154 -4.26 -27.26 8.52
N GLY A 155 -4.15 -26.32 7.57
CA GLY A 155 -4.55 -24.92 7.76
C GLY A 155 -3.74 -24.19 8.84
N LYS A 156 -2.48 -24.59 9.06
CA LYS A 156 -1.66 -24.03 10.13
C LYS A 156 -1.32 -22.57 9.85
N GLU A 157 -1.46 -21.72 10.85
CA GLU A 157 -1.01 -20.34 10.76
C GLU A 157 0.52 -20.27 10.91
N VAL A 158 1.17 -19.61 9.95
CA VAL A 158 2.62 -19.39 9.92
C VAL A 158 2.93 -17.91 9.77
N LYS A 159 3.99 -17.46 10.42
CA LYS A 159 4.51 -16.08 10.27
C LYS A 159 5.23 -15.94 8.93
N THR A 160 5.02 -14.81 8.26
CA THR A 160 5.75 -14.39 7.06
C THR A 160 6.95 -13.52 7.44
N SER A 161 7.77 -13.13 6.47
CA SER A 161 8.84 -12.14 6.62
C SER A 161 8.34 -10.69 6.71
N VAL A 162 7.08 -10.44 6.35
CA VAL A 162 6.51 -9.10 6.32
C VAL A 162 6.19 -8.64 7.74
N HIS A 163 6.91 -7.64 8.21
CA HIS A 163 6.62 -6.93 9.45
C HIS A 163 5.63 -5.79 9.19
N MET A 164 4.59 -5.73 10.01
CA MET A 164 3.57 -4.70 10.01
C MET A 164 3.78 -3.82 11.23
N GLU A 165 3.88 -2.51 11.05
CA GLU A 165 3.97 -1.54 12.12
C GLU A 165 2.70 -0.69 12.14
N GLN A 166 1.89 -0.83 13.19
CA GLN A 166 0.69 -0.03 13.39
C GLN A 166 1.08 1.35 13.91
N ARG A 167 0.88 2.39 13.09
CA ARG A 167 1.16 3.78 13.46
C ARG A 167 -0.08 4.53 13.94
N PHE A 168 -1.26 4.11 13.48
CA PHE A 168 -2.55 4.67 13.90
C PHE A 168 -3.66 3.67 13.66
N ALA A 169 -4.66 3.63 14.55
CA ALA A 169 -5.92 2.98 14.29
C ALA A 169 -7.06 3.52 15.17
N LYS A 170 -8.23 3.70 14.58
CA LYS A 170 -9.47 4.10 15.25
C LYS A 170 -10.68 3.51 14.53
N ALA A 171 -11.64 3.02 15.30
CA ALA A 171 -12.91 2.51 14.80
C ALA A 171 -14.11 3.25 15.43
N GLY A 172 -15.25 3.25 14.75
CA GLY A 172 -16.53 3.70 15.30
C GLY A 172 -16.67 5.21 15.52
N VAL A 173 -15.85 6.01 14.86
CA VAL A 173 -15.92 7.48 14.82
C VAL A 173 -15.89 7.94 13.36
N VAL A 174 -16.49 9.09 13.03
CA VAL A 174 -16.33 9.68 11.70
C VAL A 174 -14.89 10.13 11.55
N ASN A 175 -14.21 9.70 10.48
CA ASN A 175 -12.81 10.04 10.28
C ASN A 175 -12.42 10.30 8.82
N PHE A 176 -11.74 11.40 8.54
CA PHE A 176 -11.09 11.58 7.24
C PHE A 176 -9.59 11.77 7.44
N ALA A 177 -8.81 11.49 6.40
CA ALA A 177 -7.38 11.67 6.41
C ALA A 177 -6.94 12.62 5.29
N THR A 178 -6.01 13.51 5.60
CA THR A 178 -5.28 14.28 4.58
C THR A 178 -3.86 13.76 4.49
N ILE A 179 -3.35 13.63 3.27
CA ILE A 179 -1.98 13.17 3.00
C ILE A 179 -1.18 14.35 2.47
N THR A 180 -0.10 14.70 3.16
CA THR A 180 0.86 15.72 2.71
C THR A 180 2.16 15.04 2.31
N ALA A 181 2.56 15.22 1.05
CA ALA A 181 3.83 14.73 0.52
C ALA A 181 4.76 15.89 0.22
N LYS A 182 5.94 15.93 0.87
CA LYS A 182 7.00 16.92 0.60
C LYS A 182 8.30 16.18 0.34
N GLY A 183 8.64 15.97 -0.93
CA GLY A 183 9.83 15.21 -1.28
C GLY A 183 9.65 13.73 -0.94
N LYS A 184 10.47 13.20 -0.02
CA LYS A 184 10.35 11.84 0.52
C LYS A 184 9.58 11.79 1.85
N ASP A 185 9.25 12.95 2.43
CA ASP A 185 8.50 13.01 3.66
C ASP A 185 7.01 12.86 3.36
N LEU A 186 6.37 11.93 4.07
CA LEU A 186 4.94 11.68 3.98
C LEU A 186 4.33 11.83 5.37
N LYS A 187 3.38 12.75 5.49
CA LYS A 187 2.59 12.95 6.71
C LYS A 187 1.13 12.66 6.43
N VAL A 188 0.51 11.93 7.34
CA VAL A 188 -0.93 11.64 7.30
C VAL A 188 -1.54 12.27 8.53
N THR A 189 -2.51 13.17 8.33
CA THR A 189 -3.28 13.75 9.42
C THR A 189 -4.65 13.11 9.42
N PHE A 190 -4.95 12.36 10.49
CA PHE A 190 -6.26 11.80 10.73
C PHE A 190 -7.10 12.78 11.54
N TYR A 191 -8.29 13.09 11.05
CA TYR A 191 -9.30 13.91 11.69
C TYR A 191 -10.41 12.99 12.19
N TYR A 192 -10.84 13.14 13.43
CA TYR A 192 -11.91 12.32 14.00
C TYR A 192 -12.68 13.03 15.11
N HIS A 193 -13.93 12.64 15.30
CA HIS A 193 -14.74 13.06 16.44
C HIS A 193 -14.64 12.04 17.58
N LYS A 194 -14.82 12.47 18.83
CA LYS A 194 -15.01 11.54 19.96
C LYS A 194 -16.48 11.46 20.31
N LYS A 195 -16.93 10.26 20.70
CA LYS A 195 -18.27 10.09 21.27
C LYS A 195 -18.39 10.98 22.51
N GLY A 196 -19.41 11.84 22.54
CA GLY A 196 -19.62 12.82 23.63
C GLY A 196 -18.87 14.14 23.46
N ASP A 197 -18.09 14.31 22.39
CA ASP A 197 -17.41 15.57 22.03
C ASP A 197 -17.48 15.77 20.50
N GLU A 198 -18.69 15.63 19.95
CA GLU A 198 -18.91 15.64 18.49
C GLU A 198 -18.71 17.04 17.88
N HIS A 199 -18.75 18.09 18.69
CA HIS A 199 -18.51 19.47 18.25
C HIS A 199 -17.01 19.79 18.08
N LYS A 200 -16.12 18.88 18.48
CA LYS A 200 -14.67 19.07 18.38
C LYS A 200 -14.04 18.05 17.44
N VAL A 201 -13.25 18.55 16.51
CA VAL A 201 -12.41 17.72 15.64
C VAL A 201 -11.07 17.50 16.34
N HIS A 202 -10.72 16.23 16.55
CA HIS A 202 -9.40 15.82 17.01
C HIS A 202 -8.52 15.47 15.82
N THR A 203 -7.22 15.71 15.97
CA THR A 203 -6.22 15.42 14.93
C THR A 203 -5.08 14.57 15.47
N THR A 204 -4.63 13.61 14.67
CA THR A 204 -3.39 12.89 14.92
C THR A 204 -2.54 12.90 13.65
N VAL A 205 -1.31 13.36 13.77
CA VAL A 205 -0.34 13.42 12.66
C VAL A 205 0.59 12.22 12.78
N VAL A 206 0.66 11.44 11.71
CA VAL A 206 1.59 10.31 11.57
C VAL A 206 2.68 10.70 10.59
N ASP A 207 3.93 10.68 11.04
CA ASP A 207 5.09 10.73 10.16
C ASP A 207 5.38 9.31 9.68
N VAL A 208 5.13 9.05 8.40
CA VAL A 208 5.12 7.71 7.83
C VAL A 208 6.51 7.30 7.35
N MET A 209 7.38 8.28 7.11
CA MET A 209 8.69 8.07 6.49
C MET A 209 9.85 8.11 7.48
N LYS A 210 9.56 8.45 8.75
CA LYS A 210 10.47 8.31 9.90
C LYS A 210 10.41 6.92 10.53
#